data_AF-R6YWP1-F1
#
_entry.id   AF-R6YWP1-F1
#
_cell.length_a   1.000
_cell.length_b   1.000
_cell.length_c   1.000
_cell.angle_alpha   90.00
_cell.angle_beta   90.00
_cell.angle_gamma   90.00
#
_symmetry.space_group_name_H-M   'P 1'
#
loop_
_entity.id
_entity.type
_entity.pdbx_description
1 polymer ?
#
loop_
_entity_poly.entity_id
_entity_poly.type
_entity_poly.pdbx_seq_one_letter_code
_entity_poly.pdbx_strand_id
1 'polypeptide(L)' 'MKKELLDEQMVKVEGGEALTLSAVLSVLVIGIVAVMCYRIFMSEKGNISLPGGYKFSWGK' A
#
# COMPACT_ATOMS: atom_id res chain seq x y z
N MET A 1 -16.93 -24.70 -8.01
CA MET A 1 -17.06 -25.30 -6.68
C MET A 1 -17.13 -24.19 -5.64
N LYS A 2 -18.29 -23.98 -5.01
CA LYS A 2 -18.37 -23.11 -3.82
C LYS A 2 -17.74 -23.90 -2.66
N LYS A 3 -16.66 -23.36 -2.07
CA LYS A 3 -16.13 -23.87 -0.81
C LYS A 3 -16.98 -23.25 0.30
N GLU A 4 -17.96 -24.00 0.77
CA GLU A 4 -18.75 -23.63 1.93
C GLU A 4 -17.88 -23.90 3.18
N LEU A 5 -17.80 -22.93 4.08
CA LEU A 5 -17.03 -23.08 5.32
C LEU A 5 -17.82 -23.98 6.28
N LEU A 6 -17.13 -24.89 6.98
CA LEU A 6 -17.74 -25.67 8.06
C LEU A 6 -18.23 -24.72 9.17
N ASP A 7 -19.31 -25.09 9.86
CA ASP A 7 -19.93 -24.30 10.93
C ASP A 7 -18.93 -23.83 12.00
N GLU A 8 -17.94 -24.67 12.32
CA GLU A 8 -16.86 -24.37 13.27
C GLU A 8 -15.94 -23.23 12.80
N GLN A 9 -15.75 -23.09 11.47
CA GLN A 9 -14.96 -22.00 10.90
C GLN A 9 -15.79 -20.71 10.83
N MET A 10 -17.10 -20.81 10.62
CA MET A 10 -18.01 -19.65 10.67
C MET A 10 -18.09 -19.04 12.08
N VAL A 11 -18.05 -19.87 13.12
CA VAL A 11 -18.03 -19.42 14.54
C VAL A 11 -16.75 -18.66 14.88
N LYS A 12 -15.64 -18.92 14.16
CA LYS A 12 -14.32 -18.33 14.44
C LYS A 12 -14.02 -17.06 13.65
N VAL A 13 -14.78 -16.77 12.59
CA VAL A 13 -14.65 -15.54 11.80
C VAL A 13 -15.35 -14.42 12.54
N GLU A 14 -14.66 -13.84 13.53
CA GLU A 14 -15.07 -12.55 14.08
C GLU A 14 -14.77 -11.47 13.05
N GLY A 15 -15.79 -10.70 12.63
CA GLY A 15 -15.64 -9.67 11.58
C GLY A 15 -14.58 -8.59 11.86
N GLY A 16 -14.00 -8.56 13.06
CA GLY A 16 -12.88 -7.70 13.45
C GLY A 16 -11.58 -7.97 12.67
N GLU A 17 -11.36 -9.18 12.16
CA GLU A 17 -10.14 -9.51 11.38
C GLU A 17 -10.07 -8.70 10.07
N ALA A 18 -11.20 -8.56 9.37
CA ALA A 18 -11.27 -7.76 8.15
C ALA A 18 -11.07 -6.27 8.43
N LEU A 19 -11.58 -5.78 9.56
CA LEU A 19 -11.43 -4.37 9.99
C LEU A 19 -9.98 -4.06 10.35
N THR A 20 -9.31 -4.94 11.09
CA THR A 20 -7.90 -4.76 11.47
C THR A 20 -6.98 -4.82 10.26
N LEU A 21 -7.17 -5.79 9.35
CA LEU A 21 -6.45 -5.84 8.08
C LEU A 21 -6.67 -4.58 7.23
N SER A 22 -7.92 -4.14 7.12
CA SER A 22 -8.24 -2.92 6.35
C SER A 22 -7.60 -1.67 6.96
N ALA A 23 -7.59 -1.55 8.29
CA ALA A 23 -6.93 -0.45 8.98
C ALA A 23 -5.42 -0.42 8.72
N VAL A 24 -4.74 -1.56 8.83
CA VAL A 24 -3.30 -1.66 8.59
C VAL A 24 -2.95 -1.31 7.14
N LEU A 25 -3.70 -1.85 6.18
CA LEU A 25 -3.51 -1.54 4.76
C LEU A 25 -3.75 -0.06 4.46
N SER A 26 -4.73 0.56 5.10
CA SER A 26 -5.02 1.99 4.93
C SER A 26 -3.85 2.87 5.38
N VAL A 27 -3.25 2.56 6.54
CA VAL A 27 -2.08 3.31 7.05
C VAL A 27 -0.88 3.15 6.11
N LEU A 28 -0.65 1.96 5.57
CA LEU A 28 0.42 1.70 4.61
C LEU A 28 0.26 2.54 3.34
N VAL A 29 -0.96 2.61 2.78
CA VAL A 29 -1.26 3.42 1.59
C VAL A 29 -1.01 4.91 1.88
N ILE A 30 -1.47 5.41 3.04
CA ILE A 30 -1.24 6.81 3.43
C ILE A 30 0.25 7.13 3.50
N GLY A 31 1.07 6.23 4.06
CA GLY A 31 2.53 6.40 4.12
C GLY A 31 3.18 6.52 2.74
N ILE A 32 2.79 5.66 1.80
CA ILE A 32 3.30 5.71 0.41
C ILE A 32 2.90 7.03 -0.26
N VAL A 33 1.63 7.44 -0.13
CA VAL A 33 1.13 8.69 -0.72
C VAL A 33 1.83 9.90 -0.12
N ALA A 34 2.09 9.92 1.19
CA ALA A 34 2.83 11.00 1.82
C ALA A 34 4.26 11.14 1.26
N VAL A 35 4.97 10.02 1.06
CA VAL A 35 6.30 10.02 0.43
C VAL A 35 6.23 10.49 -1.02
N MET A 36 5.21 10.08 -1.78
CA MET A 36 5.01 10.55 -3.16
C MET A 36 4.74 12.06 -3.20
N CYS A 37 3.85 12.57 -2.35
CA CYS A 37 3.58 14.01 -2.27
C CYS A 37 4.83 14.80 -1.89
N TYR A 38 5.62 14.31 -0.92
CA TYR A 38 6.90 14.95 -0.56
C TYR A 38 7.88 14.94 -1.75
N ARG A 39 8.01 13.81 -2.44
CA ARG A 39 8.88 13.71 -3.62
C ARG A 39 8.44 14.63 -4.76
N ILE A 40 7.14 14.76 -5.01
CA ILE A 40 6.61 15.56 -6.11
C ILE A 40 6.64 17.06 -5.80
N PHE A 41 6.21 17.45 -4.60
CA PHE A 41 5.97 18.86 -4.28
C PHE A 41 7.12 19.53 -3.51
N MET A 42 7.94 18.77 -2.79
CA MET A 42 8.99 19.32 -1.91
C MET A 42 10.42 19.00 -2.38
N SER A 43 10.61 17.98 -3.22
CA SER A 43 11.94 17.63 -3.74
C SER A 43 12.35 18.60 -4.83
N GLU A 44 13.16 19.61 -4.47
CA GLU A 44 13.74 20.58 -5.43
C GLU A 44 14.65 19.91 -6.47
N LYS A 45 15.22 18.73 -6.15
CA LYS A 45 16.02 17.90 -7.03
C LYS A 45 15.69 16.42 -6.79
N GLY A 46 15.61 15.62 -7.85
CA GLY A 46 15.27 14.20 -7.75
C GLY A 46 15.88 13.40 -8.89
N ASN A 47 16.46 12.23 -8.56
CA ASN A 47 16.99 11.27 -9.52
C ASN A 47 16.37 9.90 -9.23
N ILE A 48 15.65 9.35 -10.21
CA ILE A 48 15.03 8.03 -10.15
C ILE A 48 15.70 7.14 -11.20
N SER A 49 16.26 6.01 -10.78
CA SER A 49 16.69 4.94 -11.67
C SER A 49 15.67 3.81 -11.63
N LEU A 50 15.01 3.59 -12.77
CA LEU A 50 14.10 2.48 -12.99
C LEU A 50 14.90 1.27 -13.54
N PRO A 51 14.50 0.03 -13.21
CA PRO A 51 15.09 -1.15 -13.81
C PRO A 51 14.91 -1.12 -15.34
N GLY A 52 15.97 -1.47 -16.09
CA GLY A 52 16.00 -1.33 -17.56
C GLY A 52 16.80 -0.12 -18.07
N GLY A 53 17.51 0.60 -17.21
CA GLY A 53 18.44 1.66 -17.63
C GLY A 53 17.81 3.05 -17.78
N TYR A 54 16.51 3.18 -17.52
CA TYR A 54 15.83 4.47 -17.55
C TYR A 54 16.18 5.30 -16.31
N LYS A 55 16.78 6.47 -16.54
CA LYS A 55 17.11 7.44 -15.50
C LYS A 55 16.34 8.72 -15.74
N PHE A 56 15.60 9.16 -14.74
CA PHE A 56 14.84 10.40 -14.79
C PHE A 56 15.36 11.34 -13.70
N SER A 57 15.80 12.53 -14.10
CA SER A 57 16.29 13.56 -13.18
C SER A 57 15.52 14.85 -13.41
N TRP A 58 15.06 15.49 -12.33
CA TRP A 58 14.46 16.83 -12.39
C TRP A 58 15.01 17.73 -11.29
N GLY A 59 14.88 19.04 -11.49
CA GLY A 59 15.44 20.06 -10.62
C GLY A 59 16.91 20.38 -10.94
N LYS A 60 17.15 21.52 -11.59
CA LYS A 60 18.50 22.03 -11.86
C LYS A 60 19.12 22.56 -10.56
#